data_AF-A0A2S9XTX2-F1
#
_entry.id   AF-A0A2S9XTX2-F1
#
_cell.length_a   1.000
_cell.length_b   1.000
_cell.length_c   1.000
_cell.angle_alpha   90.00
_cell.angle_beta   90.00
_cell.angle_gamma   90.00
#
_symmetry.space_group_name_H-M   'P 1'
#
loop_
_entity.id
_entity.type
_entity.pdbx_description
1 polymer ?
#
loop_
_entity_poly.entity_id
_entity_poly.type
_entity_poly.pdbx_seq_one_letter_code
_entity_poly.pdbx_strand_id
1 'polypeptide(L)'
;MRPRVLFVLTLLAGCGSRPLDSNCDGMCQPAGANYPGVGECNAGVCTPTYLECAVQSEVSTCDEACAAQGSVCVAGGCGGNTYALFASLSWCQNPEIKGPERERECNEPIEWQFSSAVKCCCEQE
;
A
#
# COMPACT_ATOMS: atom_id res chain seq x y z
N MET A 1 -61.68 4.34 -25.38
CA MET A 1 -60.31 4.88 -25.26
C MET A 1 -59.41 3.80 -24.69
N ARG A 2 -58.15 3.73 -25.16
CA ARG A 2 -57.23 2.57 -25.22
C ARG A 2 -56.89 1.88 -23.87
N PRO A 3 -56.67 0.55 -23.84
CA PRO A 3 -55.94 -0.11 -22.76
C PRO A 3 -54.41 0.07 -22.95
N ARG A 4 -53.69 0.45 -21.89
CA ARG A 4 -52.21 0.49 -21.86
C ARG A 4 -51.69 -0.84 -21.30
N VAL A 5 -51.06 -1.63 -22.17
CA VAL A 5 -50.25 -2.79 -21.81
C VAL A 5 -48.87 -2.29 -21.39
N LEU A 6 -48.45 -2.60 -20.16
CA LEU A 6 -47.08 -2.36 -19.68
C LEU A 6 -46.32 -3.69 -19.73
N PHE A 7 -45.46 -3.82 -20.73
CA PHE A 7 -44.47 -4.88 -20.87
C PHE A 7 -43.36 -4.63 -19.84
N VAL A 8 -43.24 -5.50 -18.83
CA VAL A 8 -42.09 -5.53 -17.92
C VAL A 8 -41.02 -6.39 -18.58
N LEU A 9 -40.03 -5.76 -19.22
CA LEU A 9 -38.84 -6.44 -19.73
C LEU A 9 -37.88 -6.70 -18.56
N THR A 10 -37.82 -7.97 -18.17
CA THR A 10 -36.85 -8.58 -17.28
C THR A 10 -35.46 -8.48 -17.90
N LEU A 11 -34.63 -7.54 -17.45
CA LEU A 11 -33.21 -7.50 -17.78
C LEU A 11 -32.44 -8.40 -16.81
N LEU A 12 -32.21 -9.63 -17.28
CA LEU A 12 -31.15 -10.50 -16.77
C LEU A 12 -29.80 -9.80 -17.01
N ALA A 13 -29.30 -9.08 -16.01
CA ALA A 13 -27.91 -8.66 -15.98
C ALA A 13 -27.06 -9.92 -15.78
N GLY A 14 -26.55 -10.47 -16.89
CA GLY A 14 -25.61 -11.57 -16.87
C GLY A 14 -24.39 -11.20 -16.02
N CYS A 15 -24.09 -12.03 -15.03
CA CYS A 15 -22.78 -12.06 -14.37
C CYS A 15 -21.72 -12.34 -15.43
N GLY A 16 -21.10 -11.30 -15.96
CA GLY A 16 -19.87 -11.44 -16.73
C GLY A 16 -18.77 -11.87 -15.76
N SER A 17 -18.40 -13.15 -15.82
CA SER A 17 -17.18 -13.66 -15.19
C SER A 17 -16.00 -12.86 -15.73
N ARG A 18 -15.44 -11.98 -14.90
CA ARG A 18 -14.21 -11.26 -15.22
C ARG A 18 -13.05 -12.27 -15.31
N PRO A 19 -12.05 -12.04 -16.18
CA PRO A 19 -10.91 -12.93 -16.32
C PRO A 19 -10.20 -13.15 -14.97
N LEU A 20 -9.78 -14.39 -14.71
CA LEU A 20 -9.18 -14.86 -13.46
C LEU A 20 -7.65 -14.74 -13.49
N ASP A 21 -7.15 -13.57 -13.86
CA ASP A 21 -5.71 -13.30 -13.91
C ASP A 21 -5.46 -12.01 -13.11
N SER A 22 -4.93 -12.07 -11.87
CA SER A 22 -4.56 -10.93 -10.98
C SER A 22 -5.59 -10.35 -9.99
N ASN A 23 -6.59 -11.12 -9.55
CA ASN A 23 -7.79 -10.57 -8.87
C ASN A 23 -7.63 -10.16 -7.40
N CYS A 24 -6.70 -9.25 -7.11
CA CYS A 24 -6.85 -8.40 -5.93
C CYS A 24 -7.88 -7.29 -6.15
N ASP A 25 -8.57 -7.25 -7.31
CA ASP A 25 -9.69 -6.34 -7.63
C ASP A 25 -9.41 -4.85 -7.38
N GLY A 26 -8.13 -4.44 -7.48
CA GLY A 26 -7.70 -3.07 -7.19
C GLY A 26 -7.56 -2.73 -5.70
N MET A 27 -7.61 -3.73 -4.82
CA MET A 27 -7.44 -3.58 -3.37
C MET A 27 -5.99 -3.31 -2.96
N CYS A 28 -5.02 -3.75 -3.76
CA CYS A 28 -3.62 -3.47 -3.47
C CYS A 28 -3.28 -2.01 -3.77
N GLN A 29 -2.31 -1.49 -3.01
CA GLN A 29 -1.81 -0.13 -3.16
C GLN A 29 -0.36 -0.17 -3.63
N PRO A 30 -0.11 -0.17 -4.95
CA PRO A 30 1.25 -0.17 -5.48
C PRO A 30 2.01 1.05 -4.99
N ALA A 31 3.25 0.85 -4.55
CA ALA A 31 4.12 1.93 -4.08
C ALA A 31 4.60 2.87 -5.22
N GLY A 32 4.26 2.56 -6.47
CA GLY A 32 4.54 3.37 -7.66
C GLY A 32 5.79 2.91 -8.42
N ALA A 33 6.07 3.57 -9.54
CA ALA A 33 7.12 3.14 -10.48
C ALA A 33 8.55 3.10 -9.88
N ASN A 34 8.79 3.84 -8.79
CA ASN A 34 10.06 3.85 -8.08
C ASN A 34 10.31 2.58 -7.23
N TYR A 35 9.26 1.79 -7.00
CA TYR A 35 9.25 0.59 -6.16
C TYR A 35 8.49 -0.56 -6.88
N PRO A 36 9.02 -1.07 -8.00
CA PRO A 36 8.35 -2.13 -8.75
C PRO A 36 8.18 -3.40 -7.92
N GLY A 37 7.00 -4.02 -7.98
CA GLY A 37 6.65 -5.24 -7.24
C GLY A 37 6.21 -5.03 -5.78
N VAL A 38 6.24 -3.79 -5.27
CA VAL A 38 5.85 -3.44 -3.91
C VAL A 38 4.41 -2.94 -3.88
N GLY A 39 3.58 -3.53 -3.02
CA GLY A 39 2.14 -3.25 -2.96
C GLY A 39 1.35 -3.73 -4.20
N GLU A 40 1.92 -4.63 -4.98
CA GLU A 40 1.31 -5.17 -6.20
C GLU A 40 0.55 -6.46 -5.91
N CYS A 41 -0.41 -6.80 -6.78
CA CYS A 41 -1.13 -8.06 -6.66
C CYS A 41 -0.29 -9.23 -7.18
N ASN A 42 -0.01 -10.20 -6.32
CA ASN A 42 0.64 -11.45 -6.70
C ASN A 42 -0.24 -12.63 -6.30
N ALA A 43 -0.72 -13.39 -7.30
CA ALA A 43 -1.54 -14.57 -7.09
C ALA A 43 -2.78 -14.36 -6.18
N GLY A 44 -3.39 -13.15 -6.23
CA GLY A 44 -4.58 -12.80 -5.43
C GLY A 44 -4.27 -12.30 -4.02
N VAL A 45 -3.00 -12.09 -3.68
CA VAL A 45 -2.55 -11.50 -2.42
C VAL A 45 -1.75 -10.24 -2.71
N CYS A 46 -1.99 -9.17 -1.95
CA CYS A 46 -1.19 -7.96 -2.07
C CYS A 46 0.17 -8.19 -1.42
N THR A 47 1.25 -7.87 -2.14
CA THR A 47 2.56 -7.79 -1.50
C THR A 47 2.58 -6.64 -0.49
N PRO A 48 3.45 -6.71 0.54
CA PRO A 48 3.66 -5.59 1.45
C PRO A 48 3.94 -4.29 0.70
N THR A 49 3.54 -3.16 1.28
CA THR A 49 3.72 -1.84 0.65
C THR A 49 4.26 -0.81 1.63
N TYR A 50 4.79 0.28 1.10
CA TYR A 50 5.15 1.43 1.89
C TYR A 50 3.89 2.25 2.21
N LEU A 51 3.48 2.26 3.47
CA LEU A 51 2.30 3.02 3.91
C LEU A 51 2.59 4.53 4.05
N GLU A 52 1.69 5.25 4.72
CA GLU A 52 1.80 6.69 4.90
C GLU A 52 3.08 7.07 5.63
N CYS A 53 3.52 8.29 5.35
CA CYS A 53 4.71 8.87 5.95
C CYS A 53 4.50 9.09 7.45
N ALA A 54 5.43 8.58 8.26
CA ALA A 54 5.57 8.96 9.66
C ALA A 54 6.74 9.92 9.83
N VAL A 55 6.71 10.76 10.88
CA VAL A 55 7.79 11.70 11.19
C VAL A 55 8.52 11.32 12.48
N GLN A 56 9.77 11.77 12.60
CA GLN A 56 10.65 11.45 13.72
C GLN A 56 10.06 11.75 15.10
N SER A 57 9.17 12.75 15.20
CA SER A 57 8.53 13.11 16.48
C SER A 57 7.40 12.18 16.91
N GLU A 58 6.95 11.27 16.04
CA GLU A 58 5.77 10.42 16.25
C GLU A 58 6.10 8.95 16.49
N VAL A 59 7.18 8.45 15.87
CA VAL A 59 7.53 7.03 15.88
C VAL A 59 9.04 6.83 16.02
N SER A 60 9.43 5.74 16.68
CA SER A 60 10.84 5.33 16.84
C SER A 60 11.18 4.08 16.02
N THR A 61 10.20 3.22 15.74
CA THR A 61 10.36 1.95 15.01
C THR A 61 9.31 1.81 13.92
N CYS A 62 9.53 0.88 12.98
CA CYS A 62 8.53 0.60 11.94
C CYS A 62 7.35 -0.22 12.45
N ASP A 63 7.52 -1.03 13.50
CA ASP A 63 6.40 -1.65 14.20
C ASP A 63 5.41 -0.61 14.71
N GLU A 64 5.90 0.45 15.36
CA GLU A 64 5.06 1.55 15.84
C GLU A 64 4.35 2.27 14.68
N ALA A 65 5.09 2.55 13.60
CA ALA A 65 4.57 3.28 12.44
C ALA A 65 3.49 2.50 11.68
N CYS A 66 3.67 1.18 11.50
CA CYS A 66 2.67 0.33 10.85
C CYS A 66 1.47 0.13 11.77
N ALA A 67 1.67 -0.12 13.07
CA ALA A 67 0.59 -0.31 14.03
C ALA A 67 -0.30 0.94 14.17
N ALA A 68 0.29 2.13 14.12
CA ALA A 68 -0.45 3.40 14.10
C ALA A 68 -1.42 3.52 12.91
N GLN A 69 -1.19 2.74 11.85
CA GLN A 69 -1.99 2.70 10.63
C GLN A 69 -2.87 1.44 10.55
N GLY A 70 -2.94 0.64 11.63
CA GLY A 70 -3.70 -0.60 11.64
C GLY A 70 -3.12 -1.66 10.70
N SER A 71 -1.79 -1.76 10.67
CA SER A 71 -1.05 -2.68 9.79
C SER A 71 0.14 -3.28 10.54
N VAL A 72 0.73 -4.33 9.97
CA VAL A 72 1.87 -5.04 10.56
C VAL A 72 3.11 -4.76 9.75
N CYS A 73 4.23 -4.48 10.41
CA CYS A 73 5.50 -4.26 9.72
C CYS A 73 6.05 -5.57 9.15
N VAL A 74 6.61 -5.51 7.94
CA VAL A 74 7.25 -6.65 7.28
C VAL A 74 8.72 -6.34 7.01
N ALA A 75 9.60 -6.91 7.83
CA ALA A 75 11.03 -6.78 7.64
C ALA A 75 11.44 -7.36 6.28
N GLY A 76 12.13 -6.56 5.46
CA GLY A 76 12.53 -6.94 4.11
C GLY A 76 11.37 -7.15 3.12
N GLY A 77 10.13 -6.83 3.48
CA GLY A 77 8.94 -7.11 2.67
C GLY A 77 8.85 -6.30 1.38
N CYS A 78 9.50 -5.14 1.33
CA CYS A 78 9.39 -4.19 0.21
C CYS A 78 10.65 -4.25 -0.65
N GLY A 79 10.76 -5.33 -1.44
CA GLY A 79 11.92 -5.55 -2.32
C GLY A 79 13.23 -5.79 -1.55
N GLY A 80 13.15 -6.45 -0.38
CA GLY A 80 14.29 -6.66 0.51
C GLY A 80 14.50 -5.55 1.54
N ASN A 81 13.69 -4.50 1.53
CA ASN A 81 13.80 -3.37 2.46
C ASN A 81 12.61 -3.30 3.43
N THR A 82 12.86 -2.68 4.58
CA THR A 82 11.89 -2.49 5.66
C THR A 82 11.40 -1.04 5.71
N TYR A 83 12.24 -0.07 5.36
CA TYR A 83 11.81 1.34 5.30
C TYR A 83 12.62 2.17 4.32
N ALA A 84 12.02 3.29 3.90
CA ALA A 84 12.66 4.34 3.14
C ALA A 84 12.66 5.65 3.93
N LEU A 85 13.81 6.33 3.97
CA LEU A 85 13.99 7.59 4.70
C LEU A 85 13.90 8.80 3.78
N PHE A 86 13.43 9.92 4.33
CA PHE A 86 13.29 11.18 3.59
C PHE A 86 13.74 12.36 4.45
N ALA A 87 14.39 13.33 3.80
CA ALA A 87 14.87 14.54 4.46
C ALA A 87 13.72 15.42 5.01
N SER A 88 12.53 15.34 4.41
CA SER A 88 11.32 16.09 4.80
C SER A 88 10.04 15.28 4.56
N LEU A 89 8.98 15.61 5.29
CA LEU A 89 7.64 15.04 5.05
C LEU A 89 7.14 15.33 3.63
N SER A 90 7.38 16.54 3.11
CA SER A 90 7.01 16.89 1.73
C SER A 90 7.67 15.98 0.70
N TRP A 91 8.91 15.56 0.94
CA TRP A 91 9.60 14.62 0.04
C TRP A 91 9.05 13.21 0.17
N CYS A 92 8.73 12.79 1.39
CA CYS A 92 8.13 11.49 1.64
C CYS A 92 6.75 11.35 0.95
N GLN A 93 5.93 12.40 0.97
CA GLN A 93 4.60 12.42 0.35
C GLN A 93 4.65 12.55 -1.17
N ASN A 94 5.81 12.88 -1.76
CA ASN A 94 5.96 12.99 -3.20
C ASN A 94 6.26 11.60 -3.80
N PRO A 95 5.34 11.00 -4.59
CA PRO A 95 5.55 9.67 -5.17
C PRO A 95 6.68 9.62 -6.22
N GLU A 96 7.09 10.77 -6.77
CA GLU A 96 8.19 10.85 -7.74
C GLU A 96 9.57 10.80 -7.06
N ILE A 97 9.65 11.01 -5.74
CA ILE A 97 10.90 11.00 -4.99
C ILE A 97 11.10 9.63 -4.35
N LYS A 98 12.22 8.98 -4.69
CA LYS A 98 12.68 7.76 -4.04
C LYS A 98 13.60 8.08 -2.87
N GLY A 99 13.21 7.69 -1.67
CA GLY A 99 14.05 7.80 -0.48
C GLY A 99 15.08 6.67 -0.41
N PRO A 100 16.25 6.88 0.24
CA PRO A 100 17.18 5.79 0.56
C PRO A 100 16.50 4.69 1.38
N GLU A 101 16.59 3.45 0.88
CA GLU A 101 16.00 2.26 1.49
C GLU A 101 16.95 1.62 2.50
N ARG A 102 16.39 0.91 3.49
CA ARG A 102 17.10 0.21 4.55
C ARG A 102 16.49 -1.17 4.79
N GLU A 103 17.35 -2.16 4.90
CA GLU A 103 17.04 -3.53 5.32
C GLU A 103 17.39 -3.67 6.80
N ARG A 104 16.38 -3.68 7.68
CA ARG A 104 16.50 -3.78 9.15
C ARG A 104 15.32 -4.54 9.73
N GLU A 105 15.41 -4.99 10.97
CA GLU A 105 14.25 -5.54 11.67
C GLU A 105 13.22 -4.45 12.00
N CYS A 106 11.93 -4.81 12.07
CA CYS A 106 10.84 -3.85 12.28
C CYS A 106 10.86 -3.15 13.65
N ASN A 107 11.39 -3.83 14.67
CA ASN A 107 11.53 -3.34 16.03
C ASN A 107 12.85 -2.57 16.26
N GLU A 108 13.73 -2.51 15.25
CA GLU A 108 14.95 -1.72 15.36
C GLU A 108 14.64 -0.21 15.29
N PRO A 109 15.42 0.63 15.99
CA PRO A 109 15.31 2.07 15.87
C PRO A 109 15.55 2.55 14.44
N ILE A 110 14.68 3.43 13.96
CA ILE A 110 14.83 4.07 12.65
C ILE A 110 16.07 4.98 12.64
N GLU A 111 16.87 4.90 11.57
CA GLU A 111 18.11 5.67 11.42
C GLU A 111 17.86 7.13 11.00
N TRP A 112 17.41 7.96 11.94
CA TRP A 112 16.98 9.34 11.69
C TRP A 112 18.08 10.37 11.35
N GLN A 113 19.37 10.02 11.35
CA GLN A 113 20.49 10.97 11.48
C GLN A 113 20.46 12.21 10.54
N PHE A 114 19.83 12.12 9.36
CA PHE A 114 19.59 13.26 8.44
C PHE A 114 18.19 13.28 7.84
N SER A 115 17.25 12.60 8.48
CA SER A 115 15.92 12.33 7.96
C SER A 115 14.88 12.81 8.96
N SER A 116 13.77 13.34 8.47
CA SER A 116 12.66 13.76 9.33
C SER A 116 11.36 13.01 9.03
N ALA A 117 11.33 12.24 7.94
CA ALA A 117 10.20 11.39 7.58
C ALA A 117 10.66 10.01 7.12
N VAL A 118 9.77 9.03 7.25
CA VAL A 118 9.99 7.62 6.91
C VAL A 118 8.73 7.05 6.28
N LYS A 119 8.88 6.11 5.33
CA LYS A 119 7.84 5.13 5.00
C LYS A 119 8.30 3.76 5.44
N CYS A 120 7.47 3.07 6.23
CA CYS A 120 7.72 1.71 6.64
C CYS A 120 6.98 0.73 5.73
N CYS A 121 7.61 -0.41 5.49
CA CYS A 121 7.03 -1.53 4.77
C CYS A 121 6.06 -2.26 5.68
N CYS A 122 4.79 -2.26 5.31
CA CYS A 122 3.73 -2.87 6.10
C CYS A 122 2.83 -3.75 5.22
N GLU A 123 2.25 -4.78 5.83
CA GLU A 123 1.14 -5.56 5.29
C GLU A 123 -0.17 -5.14 5.99
N GLN A 124 -1.24 -5.07 5.21
CA GLN A 124 -2.58 -4.80 5.74
C GLN A 124 -3.14 -6.09 6.35
N GLU A 125 -3.70 -6.00 7.55
CA GLU A 125 -4.37 -7.11 8.25
C GLU A 125 -5.80 -7.37 7.75
#